data_AF-A0A672Q9H2-F1
#
_entry.id   AF-A0A672Q9H2-F1
#
_cell.length_a   1.000
_cell.length_b   1.000
_cell.length_c   1.000
_cell.angle_alpha   90.00
_cell.angle_beta   90.00
_cell.angle_gamma   90.00
#
_symmetry.space_group_name_H-M   'P 1'
#
loop_
_entity.id
_entity.type
_entity.pdbx_description
1 polymer ?
#
loop_
_entity_poly.entity_id
_entity_poly.type
_entity_poly.pdbx_seq_one_letter_code
_entity_poly.pdbx_strand_id
1 'polypeptide(L)'
;MVFVAKAFDLLLCSSQTLASPSANPTNSSSQHIWEFMGDEGIWTEFQKPGCSLDSVEIERLYQLNPQCQVSFTARRFSYSLYFSGMYQVNNKYGTKRAVRRIASGIQQTNSTLSQACWQFMDMDDQWNDYMKGGSRGYCSVSSQDIEAQYQQDSTGTMRFRAGRFSYELDFSDMTQTNLSTNTKRSVRRLQQ
;
A
#
# COMPACT_ATOMS: atom_id res chain seq x y z
N MET A 1 13.49 15.19 -47.00
CA MET A 1 12.37 15.99 -46.43
C MET A 1 11.10 15.36 -46.97
N VAL A 2 10.14 14.82 -46.22
CA VAL A 2 9.60 15.18 -44.91
C VAL A 2 9.08 13.91 -44.21
N PHE A 3 9.24 13.84 -42.89
CA PHE A 3 8.63 12.88 -41.95
C PHE A 3 7.17 13.26 -41.62
N VAL A 4 6.24 12.31 -41.55
CA VAL A 4 5.04 12.27 -40.66
C VAL A 4 4.62 10.78 -40.57
N ALA A 5 4.71 10.00 -39.48
CA ALA A 5 4.23 10.05 -38.09
C ALA A 5 2.74 9.65 -37.87
N LYS A 6 2.59 8.48 -37.21
CA LYS A 6 1.50 7.99 -36.31
C LYS A 6 0.10 7.64 -36.86
N ALA A 7 -0.35 6.42 -36.54
CA ALA A 7 -1.36 6.20 -35.49
C ALA A 7 -1.29 4.74 -34.97
N PHE A 8 -1.29 4.58 -33.64
CA PHE A 8 -1.37 3.31 -32.92
C PHE A 8 -2.86 3.05 -32.62
N ASP A 9 -3.38 1.89 -33.01
CA ASP A 9 -4.76 1.50 -32.79
C ASP A 9 -5.08 1.30 -31.30
N LEU A 10 -6.04 2.07 -30.80
CA LEU A 10 -6.76 1.85 -29.56
C LEU A 10 -7.96 0.94 -29.87
N LEU A 11 -7.90 -0.33 -29.44
CA LEU A 11 -9.06 -1.21 -29.48
C LEU A 11 -10.07 -0.79 -28.41
N LEU A 12 -11.08 -0.04 -28.84
CA LEU A 12 -12.33 0.24 -28.14
C LEU A 12 -13.24 -0.99 -28.20
N CYS A 13 -13.74 -1.46 -27.05
CA CYS A 13 -14.75 -2.51 -26.99
C CYS A 13 -16.14 -1.92 -27.28
N SER A 14 -16.86 -2.54 -28.21
CA SER A 14 -18.07 -2.02 -28.87
C SER A 14 -19.33 -1.98 -27.99
N SER A 15 -20.22 -1.05 -28.34
CA SER A 15 -21.56 -0.81 -27.76
C SER A 15 -22.57 -1.91 -28.07
N GLN A 16 -23.36 -2.33 -27.07
CA GLN A 16 -24.70 -2.88 -27.27
C GLN A 16 -25.65 -2.42 -26.14
N THR A 17 -26.90 -2.19 -26.50
CA THR A 17 -27.91 -1.42 -25.76
C THR A 17 -29.04 -2.32 -25.22
N LEU A 18 -29.44 -2.03 -23.97
CA LEU A 18 -30.70 -2.25 -23.24
C LEU A 18 -31.20 -3.67 -22.90
N ALA A 19 -31.20 -3.97 -21.60
CA ALA A 19 -32.41 -4.37 -20.86
C ALA A 19 -32.29 -3.91 -19.40
N SER A 20 -33.26 -3.14 -18.90
CA SER A 20 -33.39 -2.81 -17.47
C SER A 20 -33.85 -4.04 -16.68
N PRO A 21 -33.38 -4.19 -15.44
CA PRO A 21 -34.34 -4.44 -14.38
C PRO A 21 -34.14 -3.50 -13.18
N SER A 22 -35.27 -2.89 -12.81
CA SER A 22 -35.77 -2.58 -11.47
C SER A 22 -34.77 -2.41 -10.33
N ALA A 23 -34.86 -1.22 -9.75
CA ALA A 23 -34.27 -0.77 -8.50
C ALA A 23 -34.22 -1.83 -7.39
N ASN A 24 -32.99 -2.11 -6.95
CA ASN A 24 -32.62 -2.16 -5.55
C ASN A 24 -31.10 -1.89 -5.46
N PRO A 25 -30.65 -0.64 -5.28
CA PRO A 25 -29.28 -0.41 -4.83
C PRO A 25 -29.27 -0.73 -3.33
N THR A 26 -29.11 -2.01 -2.99
CA THR A 26 -28.72 -2.38 -1.63
C THR A 26 -27.36 -1.74 -1.40
N ASN A 27 -27.40 -0.58 -0.76
CA ASN A 27 -26.27 0.23 -0.38
C ASN A 27 -25.42 -0.56 0.63
N SER A 28 -24.60 -1.48 0.14
CA SER A 28 -23.57 -2.16 0.90
C SER A 28 -22.24 -1.53 0.52
N SER A 29 -22.01 -0.30 0.98
CA SER A 29 -20.69 0.33 0.95
C SER A 29 -19.76 -0.32 1.98
N SER A 30 -19.60 -1.63 1.89
CA SER A 30 -18.43 -2.30 2.44
C SER A 30 -17.22 -1.76 1.68
N GLN A 31 -16.57 -0.73 2.23
CA GLN A 31 -15.38 -0.15 1.60
C GLN A 31 -14.33 -1.26 1.51
N HIS A 32 -13.77 -1.51 0.34
CA HIS A 32 -12.69 -2.46 0.18
C HIS A 32 -11.40 -1.69 -0.02
N ILE A 33 -10.36 -2.11 0.67
CA ILE A 33 -9.02 -1.54 0.54
C ILE A 33 -8.20 -2.49 -0.32
N TRP A 34 -7.47 -1.92 -1.27
CA TRP A 34 -6.58 -2.65 -2.15
C TRP A 34 -5.14 -2.30 -1.80
N GLU A 35 -4.32 -3.31 -1.54
CA GLU A 35 -2.92 -3.13 -1.15
C GLU A 35 -1.99 -3.97 -2.02
N PHE A 36 -0.78 -3.49 -2.27
CA PHE A 36 0.30 -4.22 -2.94
C PHE A 36 1.46 -4.48 -1.98
N MET A 37 2.16 -5.60 -2.16
CA MET A 37 3.36 -5.91 -1.40
C MET A 37 4.55 -5.09 -1.91
N GLY A 38 5.07 -4.20 -1.08
CA GLY A 38 6.30 -3.46 -1.30
C GLY A 38 7.55 -4.34 -1.14
N ASP A 39 8.70 -3.85 -1.62
CA ASP A 39 9.96 -4.61 -1.58
C ASP A 39 10.46 -4.81 -0.14
N GLU A 40 10.04 -3.91 0.75
CA GLU A 40 10.20 -3.94 2.20
C GLU A 40 9.40 -5.05 2.89
N GLY A 41 8.51 -5.75 2.17
CA GLY A 41 7.63 -6.77 2.73
C GLY A 41 6.41 -6.20 3.46
N ILE A 42 6.05 -4.95 3.18
CA ILE A 42 4.92 -4.22 3.75
C ILE A 42 3.83 -4.12 2.69
N TRP A 43 2.59 -4.27 3.10
CA TRP A 43 1.45 -4.05 2.23
C TRP A 43 1.07 -2.58 2.23
N THR A 44 1.11 -1.95 1.06
CA THR A 44 0.86 -0.52 0.85
C THR A 44 -0.42 -0.34 0.05
N GLU A 45 -1.28 0.56 0.50
CA GLU A 45 -2.54 0.84 -0.18
C GLU A 45 -2.33 1.54 -1.53
N PHE A 46 -3.16 1.21 -2.52
CA PHE A 46 -3.25 2.02 -3.73
C PHE A 46 -3.91 3.37 -3.43
N GLN A 47 -3.14 4.45 -3.49
CA GLN A 47 -3.61 5.81 -3.22
C GLN A 47 -3.12 6.82 -4.27
N LYS A 48 -3.95 7.85 -4.50
CA LYS A 48 -3.56 9.06 -5.22
C LYS A 48 -2.91 10.07 -4.24
N PRO A 49 -1.96 10.91 -4.70
CA PRO A 49 -1.48 11.07 -6.08
C PRO A 49 -0.32 10.13 -6.47
N GLY A 50 0.16 9.26 -5.57
CA GLY A 50 1.32 8.39 -5.84
C GLY A 50 1.10 7.41 -7.00
N CYS A 51 -0.15 7.02 -7.21
CA CYS A 51 -0.64 6.16 -8.27
C CYS A 51 -1.77 6.87 -9.06
N SER A 52 -1.97 6.52 -10.33
CA SER A 52 -3.13 6.97 -11.11
C SER A 52 -4.45 6.29 -10.68
N LEU A 53 -4.36 5.24 -9.87
CA LEU A 53 -5.48 4.50 -9.27
C LEU A 53 -5.45 4.63 -7.74
N ASP A 54 -6.63 4.56 -7.14
CA ASP A 54 -6.84 4.40 -5.70
C ASP A 54 -7.69 3.14 -5.43
N SER A 55 -7.80 2.72 -4.17
CA SER A 55 -8.61 1.55 -3.75
C SER A 55 -10.05 1.60 -4.26
N VAL A 56 -10.65 2.79 -4.34
CA VAL A 56 -12.05 2.96 -4.75
C VAL A 56 -12.20 2.68 -6.24
N GLU A 57 -11.31 3.20 -7.08
CA GLU A 57 -11.32 2.94 -8.51
C GLU A 57 -11.01 1.48 -8.84
N ILE A 58 -10.03 0.89 -8.15
CA ILE A 58 -9.68 -0.52 -8.33
C ILE A 58 -10.87 -1.40 -7.97
N GLU A 59 -11.55 -1.13 -6.85
CA GLU A 59 -12.74 -1.87 -6.45
C GLU A 59 -13.84 -1.77 -7.51
N ARG A 60 -14.10 -0.58 -8.06
CA ARG A 60 -15.09 -0.41 -9.13
C ARG A 60 -14.76 -1.25 -10.37
N LEU A 61 -13.50 -1.23 -10.80
CA LEU A 61 -13.04 -1.99 -11.97
C LEU A 61 -13.09 -3.51 -11.72
N TYR A 62 -12.73 -3.95 -10.51
CA TYR A 62 -12.79 -5.34 -10.11
C TYR A 62 -14.23 -5.87 -10.12
N GLN A 63 -15.19 -5.10 -9.58
CA GLN A 63 -16.61 -5.48 -9.58
C GLN A 63 -17.19 -5.58 -11.00
N LEU A 64 -16.67 -4.80 -11.95
CA LEU A 64 -17.10 -4.86 -13.34
C LEU A 64 -16.61 -6.15 -14.03
N ASN A 65 -15.36 -6.55 -13.78
CA ASN A 65 -14.80 -7.79 -14.32
C ASN A 65 -13.63 -8.32 -13.48
N PRO A 66 -13.85 -9.28 -12.56
CA PRO A 66 -12.80 -9.86 -11.71
C PRO A 66 -11.70 -10.61 -12.47
N GLN A 67 -11.89 -10.91 -13.75
CA GLN A 67 -10.91 -11.61 -14.59
C GLN A 67 -10.08 -10.66 -15.46
N CYS A 68 -10.37 -9.36 -15.45
CA CYS A 68 -9.64 -8.41 -16.29
C CYS A 68 -8.29 -8.02 -15.68
N GLN A 69 -7.51 -7.32 -16.49
CA GLN A 69 -6.33 -6.58 -16.05
C GLN A 69 -6.57 -5.09 -16.29
N VAL A 70 -5.96 -4.25 -15.47
CA VAL A 70 -6.02 -2.80 -15.60
C VAL A 70 -4.61 -2.22 -15.67
N SER A 71 -4.41 -1.23 -16.53
CA SER A 71 -3.13 -0.54 -16.65
C SER A 71 -3.17 0.74 -15.82
N PHE A 72 -2.06 1.05 -15.15
CA PHE A 72 -1.94 2.26 -14.35
C PHE A 72 -0.50 2.75 -14.34
N THR A 73 -0.31 3.98 -13.87
CA THR A 73 1.00 4.58 -13.72
C THR A 73 1.23 4.97 -12.27
N ALA A 74 2.43 4.72 -11.76
CA ALA A 74 2.91 5.26 -10.50
C ALA A 74 4.24 5.96 -10.76
N ARG A 75 4.28 7.27 -10.51
CA ARG A 75 5.40 8.15 -10.88
C ARG A 75 5.73 7.98 -12.38
N ARG A 76 6.96 7.56 -12.71
CA ARG A 76 7.48 7.36 -14.08
C ARG A 76 7.32 5.94 -14.63
N PHE A 77 6.70 5.04 -13.87
CA PHE A 77 6.58 3.63 -14.23
C PHE A 77 5.14 3.29 -14.61
N SER A 78 5.00 2.40 -15.58
CA SER A 78 3.72 1.80 -15.97
C SER A 78 3.63 0.38 -15.44
N TYR A 79 2.42 0.02 -15.04
CA TYR A 79 2.11 -1.27 -14.45
C TYR A 79 0.83 -1.84 -15.05
N SER A 80 0.72 -3.16 -14.98
CA SER A 80 -0.52 -3.88 -15.20
C SER A 80 -0.89 -4.64 -13.94
N LEU A 81 -2.08 -4.38 -13.43
CA LEU A 81 -2.71 -5.05 -12.29
C LEU A 81 -3.61 -6.17 -12.82
N TYR A 82 -3.33 -7.41 -12.43
CA TYR A 82 -4.06 -8.60 -12.83
C TYR A 82 -4.98 -9.04 -11.68
N PHE A 83 -6.29 -8.92 -11.85
CA PHE A 83 -7.25 -9.22 -10.78
C PHE A 83 -7.35 -10.71 -10.46
N SER A 84 -7.43 -11.56 -11.47
CA SER A 84 -7.53 -13.02 -11.28
C SER A 84 -6.33 -13.59 -10.53
N GLY A 85 -5.13 -13.07 -10.83
CA GLY A 85 -3.89 -13.49 -10.20
C GLY A 85 -3.54 -12.75 -8.91
N MET A 86 -4.24 -11.66 -8.59
CA MET A 86 -3.95 -10.79 -7.45
C MET A 86 -2.46 -10.38 -7.41
N TYR A 87 -1.96 -9.83 -8.52
CA TYR A 87 -0.62 -9.28 -8.60
C TYR A 87 -0.55 -8.09 -9.56
N GLN A 88 0.44 -7.22 -9.35
CA GLN A 88 0.83 -6.21 -10.33
C GLN A 88 2.17 -6.57 -10.97
N VAL A 89 2.38 -6.10 -12.20
CA VAL A 89 3.63 -6.26 -12.94
C VAL A 89 4.12 -4.90 -13.39
N ASN A 90 5.41 -4.62 -13.18
CA ASN A 90 6.05 -3.47 -13.81
C ASN A 90 6.26 -3.75 -15.30
N ASN A 91 5.70 -2.93 -16.18
CA ASN A 91 5.72 -3.22 -17.62
C ASN A 91 7.11 -3.04 -18.26
N LYS A 92 8.02 -2.32 -17.61
CA LYS A 92 9.40 -2.15 -18.07
C LYS A 92 10.31 -3.29 -17.62
N TYR A 93 10.20 -3.68 -16.35
CA TYR A 93 11.14 -4.63 -15.73
C TYR A 93 10.58 -6.04 -15.54
N GLY A 94 9.28 -6.25 -15.75
CA GLY A 94 8.61 -7.54 -15.56
C GLY A 94 8.52 -7.98 -14.09
N THR A 95 8.95 -7.14 -13.14
CA THR A 95 8.91 -7.46 -11.71
C THR A 95 7.47 -7.58 -11.23
N LYS A 96 7.18 -8.65 -10.50
CA LYS A 96 5.84 -8.95 -9.97
C LYS A 96 5.77 -8.62 -8.49
N ARG A 97 4.67 -8.00 -8.06
CA ARG A 97 4.35 -7.77 -6.64
C ARG A 97 2.96 -8.31 -6.36
N ALA A 98 2.81 -9.00 -5.23
CA ALA A 98 1.52 -9.51 -4.80
C ALA A 98 0.57 -8.35 -4.51
N VAL A 99 -0.73 -8.55 -4.75
CA VAL A 99 -1.81 -7.62 -4.45
C VAL A 99 -2.83 -8.35 -3.60
N ARG A 100 -3.57 -7.62 -2.75
CA ARG A 100 -4.68 -8.19 -2.01
C ARG A 100 -5.82 -7.18 -1.87
N ARG A 101 -7.00 -7.73 -1.66
CA ARG A 101 -8.26 -7.03 -1.43
C ARG A 101 -8.75 -7.37 -0.03
N ILE A 102 -8.95 -6.38 0.83
CA ILE A 102 -9.45 -6.56 2.19
C ILE A 102 -10.79 -5.84 2.36
N ALA A 103 -11.74 -6.48 3.06
CA ALA A 103 -13.00 -5.84 3.40
C ALA A 103 -12.79 -4.90 4.61
N SER A 104 -13.14 -3.62 4.48
CA SER A 104 -13.21 -2.69 5.60
C SER A 104 -14.47 -2.97 6.42
N GLY A 105 -14.47 -4.10 7.12
CA GLY A 105 -15.37 -4.33 8.25
C GLY A 105 -14.71 -3.73 9.50
N ILE A 106 -15.21 -2.58 9.94
CA ILE A 106 -15.06 -2.01 11.30
C ILE A 106 -13.70 -2.26 11.96
N GLN A 107 -12.76 -1.32 11.81
CA GLN A 107 -11.86 -1.03 12.92
C GLN A 107 -12.44 0.14 13.69
N GLN A 108 -13.32 -0.17 14.65
CA GLN A 108 -13.48 0.63 15.84
C GLN A 108 -12.09 0.76 16.47
N THR A 109 -11.44 1.90 16.33
CA THR A 109 -10.44 2.28 17.34
C THR A 109 -11.22 2.74 18.56
N ASN A 110 -11.72 1.76 19.31
CA ASN A 110 -12.12 1.98 20.68
C ASN A 110 -10.90 2.50 21.45
N SER A 111 -11.07 3.73 21.93
CA SER A 111 -10.73 4.13 23.29
C SER A 111 -9.29 4.53 23.56
N THR A 112 -9.11 5.86 23.61
CA THR A 112 -8.55 6.61 24.74
C THR A 112 -7.30 6.02 25.39
N LEU A 113 -6.15 6.55 24.99
CA LEU A 113 -5.24 7.33 25.84
C LEU A 113 -4.13 7.86 24.92
N SER A 114 -3.78 9.13 25.06
CA SER A 114 -2.67 9.80 24.37
C SER A 114 -1.39 8.95 24.45
N GLN A 115 -1.12 8.16 23.40
CA GLN A 115 0.08 7.37 23.26
C GLN A 115 0.68 7.74 21.91
N ALA A 116 1.98 8.08 21.91
CA ALA A 116 2.65 8.60 20.75
C ALA A 116 2.56 7.61 19.56
N CYS A 117 2.32 8.16 18.37
CA CYS A 117 2.33 7.40 17.13
C CYS A 117 3.74 7.43 16.53
N TRP A 118 4.28 6.26 16.22
CA TRP A 118 5.59 6.12 15.60
C TRP A 118 5.43 5.78 14.12
N GLN A 119 6.20 6.47 13.28
CA GLN A 119 6.16 6.32 11.83
C GLN A 119 7.56 6.26 11.22
N PHE A 120 7.70 5.54 10.11
CA PHE A 120 8.91 5.53 9.29
C PHE A 120 8.63 6.06 7.88
N MET A 121 9.63 6.63 7.24
CA MET A 121 9.55 7.11 5.86
C MET A 121 9.91 5.97 4.89
N ASP A 122 9.00 5.63 3.99
CA ASP A 122 9.22 4.63 2.96
C ASP A 122 10.04 5.18 1.76
N MET A 123 10.17 4.40 0.68
CA MET A 123 10.90 4.82 -0.53
C MET A 123 10.15 5.88 -1.35
N ASP A 124 8.87 6.09 -1.04
CA ASP A 124 8.00 7.01 -1.73
C ASP A 124 7.82 8.32 -0.95
N ASP A 125 8.67 8.56 0.05
CA ASP A 125 8.64 9.71 0.97
C ASP A 125 7.32 9.79 1.76
N GLN A 126 6.65 8.65 1.93
CA GLN A 126 5.42 8.56 2.72
C GLN A 126 5.70 8.02 4.12
N TRP A 127 4.99 8.59 5.09
CA TRP A 127 5.06 8.18 6.48
C TRP A 127 4.09 7.04 6.75
N ASN A 128 4.62 5.94 7.29
CA ASN A 128 3.86 4.72 7.57
C ASN A 128 3.96 4.34 9.04
N ASP A 129 2.85 3.88 9.62
CA ASP A 129 2.76 3.49 11.03
C ASP A 129 3.43 2.14 11.31
N TYR A 130 4.04 2.00 12.50
CA TYR A 130 4.45 0.69 12.99
C TYR A 130 3.26 -0.09 13.54
N MET A 131 2.83 -1.13 12.80
CA MET A 131 1.70 -1.99 13.17
C MET A 131 2.14 -3.45 13.42
N LYS A 132 2.03 -3.92 14.67
CA LYS A 132 2.34 -5.30 15.06
C LYS A 132 1.27 -6.27 14.56
N GLY A 133 1.68 -7.39 13.95
CA GLY A 133 0.88 -8.63 13.85
C GLY A 133 -0.54 -8.55 13.26
N GLY A 134 -0.93 -7.49 12.53
CA GLY A 134 -2.30 -7.36 12.01
C GLY A 134 -2.58 -8.17 10.74
N SER A 135 -3.80 -8.04 10.18
CA SER A 135 -4.15 -8.43 8.79
C SER A 135 -3.15 -7.90 7.76
N ARG A 136 -2.32 -6.93 8.16
CA ARG A 136 -1.25 -6.31 7.39
C ARG A 136 0.13 -6.98 7.43
N GLY A 137 0.32 -7.99 8.26
CA GLY A 137 1.42 -8.95 8.19
C GLY A 137 2.83 -8.40 8.43
N TYR A 138 3.49 -8.99 9.42
CA TYR A 138 4.95 -9.13 9.58
C TYR A 138 5.78 -8.14 10.40
N CYS A 139 5.29 -7.02 10.93
CA CYS A 139 6.08 -6.27 11.91
C CYS A 139 5.97 -6.91 13.30
N SER A 140 7.09 -7.11 14.00
CA SER A 140 7.13 -7.68 15.36
C SER A 140 6.85 -6.66 16.46
N VAL A 141 6.71 -5.37 16.13
CA VAL A 141 6.51 -4.27 17.08
C VAL A 141 5.41 -3.32 16.61
N SER A 142 4.71 -2.71 17.58
CA SER A 142 3.75 -1.61 17.35
C SER A 142 4.33 -0.28 17.83
N SER A 143 3.64 0.83 17.52
CA SER A 143 3.94 2.15 18.10
C SER A 143 4.02 2.13 19.63
N GLN A 144 3.19 1.34 20.31
CA GLN A 144 3.21 1.19 21.77
C GLN A 144 4.44 0.45 22.26
N ASP A 145 4.85 -0.63 21.57
CA ASP A 145 6.09 -1.35 21.92
C ASP A 145 7.32 -0.43 21.76
N ILE A 146 7.34 0.36 20.69
CA ILE A 146 8.41 1.32 20.40
C ILE A 146 8.43 2.44 21.46
N GLU A 147 7.28 3.02 21.75
CA GLU A 147 7.15 4.07 22.76
C GLU A 147 7.61 3.58 24.13
N ALA A 148 7.25 2.35 24.52
CA ALA A 148 7.68 1.77 25.79
C ALA A 148 9.21 1.66 25.89
N GLN A 149 9.90 1.28 24.79
CA GLN A 149 11.36 1.21 24.73
C GLN A 149 12.00 2.60 24.74
N TYR A 150 11.45 3.54 23.97
CA TYR A 150 11.92 4.92 23.92
C TYR A 150 11.84 5.62 25.29
N GLN A 151 10.78 5.35 26.08
CA GLN A 151 10.64 5.90 27.43
C GLN A 151 11.64 5.31 28.44
N GLN A 152 12.18 4.12 28.17
CA GLN A 152 13.24 3.52 29.00
C GLN A 152 14.62 4.11 28.67
N ASP A 153 14.91 4.26 27.38
CA ASP A 153 16.14 4.86 26.89
C ASP A 153 15.91 5.59 25.57
N SER A 154 15.76 6.91 25.63
CA SER A 154 15.49 7.75 24.46
C SER A 154 16.73 7.97 23.57
N THR A 155 17.90 7.54 24.02
CA THR A 155 19.16 7.58 23.25
C THR A 155 19.59 6.19 22.79
N GLY A 156 18.83 5.17 23.15
CA GLY A 156 19.13 3.78 22.89
C GLY A 156 18.76 3.32 21.48
N THR A 157 18.92 2.02 21.27
CA THR A 157 18.48 1.35 20.05
C THR A 157 17.60 0.16 20.40
N MET A 158 16.68 -0.19 19.50
CA MET A 158 15.91 -1.42 19.61
C MET A 158 15.94 -2.21 18.30
N ARG A 159 15.85 -3.53 18.40
CA ARG A 159 15.80 -4.43 17.24
C ARG A 159 14.44 -5.06 17.09
N PHE A 160 13.97 -5.16 15.85
CA PHE A 160 12.71 -5.79 15.52
C PHE A 160 12.77 -6.48 14.16
N ARG A 161 11.75 -7.27 13.84
CA ARG A 161 11.62 -7.94 12.55
C ARG A 161 10.43 -7.37 11.79
N ALA A 162 10.62 -7.12 10.50
CA ALA A 162 9.53 -6.92 9.56
C ALA A 162 9.72 -7.83 8.34
N GLY A 163 8.80 -8.77 8.18
CA GLY A 163 8.89 -9.82 7.17
C GLY A 163 10.06 -10.76 7.45
N ARG A 164 10.90 -10.93 6.44
CA ARG A 164 12.17 -11.68 6.52
C ARG A 164 13.36 -10.84 6.97
N PHE A 165 13.17 -9.54 7.15
CA PHE A 165 14.25 -8.60 7.45
C PHE A 165 14.29 -8.27 8.94
N SER A 166 15.51 -8.10 9.44
CA SER A 166 15.77 -7.55 10.76
C SER A 166 16.13 -6.08 10.63
N TYR A 167 15.63 -5.28 11.56
CA TYR A 167 15.85 -3.85 11.61
C TYR A 167 16.38 -3.44 12.97
N GLU A 168 17.16 -2.37 12.96
CA GLU A 168 17.55 -1.63 14.14
C GLU A 168 16.94 -0.24 14.06
N LEU A 169 16.24 0.17 15.11
CA LEU A 169 15.69 1.50 15.29
C LEU A 169 16.57 2.24 16.29
N ASP A 170 17.18 3.32 15.83
CA ASP A 170 17.99 4.22 16.64
C ASP A 170 17.14 5.43 17.05
N PHE A 171 16.96 5.59 18.37
CA PHE A 171 16.14 6.65 18.93
C PHE A 171 16.84 8.01 18.96
N SER A 172 18.17 8.02 19.07
CA SER A 172 18.96 9.24 19.05
C SER A 172 18.98 9.85 17.65
N ASP A 173 19.26 9.02 16.64
CA ASP A 173 19.32 9.45 15.24
C ASP A 173 17.93 9.54 14.60
N MET A 174 16.90 9.00 15.25
CA MET A 174 15.55 8.85 14.70
C MET A 174 15.58 8.15 13.33
N THR A 175 16.27 7.01 13.27
CA THR A 175 16.42 6.23 12.03
C THR A 175 16.15 4.75 12.21
N GLN A 176 15.56 4.13 11.19
CA GLN A 176 15.46 2.69 11.06
C GLN A 176 16.48 2.21 10.03
N THR A 177 17.33 1.26 10.40
CA THR A 177 18.33 0.63 9.54
C THR A 177 17.94 -0.82 9.24
N ASN A 178 17.82 -1.17 7.96
CA ASN A 178 17.70 -2.58 7.56
C ASN A 178 19.06 -3.25 7.70
N LEU A 179 19.16 -4.27 8.56
CA LEU A 179 20.44 -4.93 8.86
C LEU A 179 20.95 -5.84 7.74
N SER A 180 20.10 -6.19 6.77
CA SER A 180 20.50 -6.98 5.60
C SER A 180 21.03 -6.11 4.45
N THR A 181 20.50 -4.89 4.29
CA THR A 181 20.85 -4.01 3.16
C THR A 181 21.60 -2.74 3.56
N ASN A 182 21.74 -2.47 4.86
CA ASN A 182 22.23 -1.20 5.43
C ASN A 182 21.46 0.05 4.99
N THR A 183 20.25 -0.12 4.44
CA THR A 183 19.39 1.00 4.07
C THR A 183 18.85 1.68 5.33
N LYS A 184 19.12 2.98 5.46
CA LYS A 184 18.58 3.83 6.53
C LYS A 184 17.33 4.59 6.07
N ARG A 185 16.36 4.71 6.97
CA ARG A 185 15.11 5.47 6.77
C ARG A 185 14.88 6.39 7.96
N SER A 186 14.31 7.56 7.70
CA SER A 186 13.90 8.48 8.77
C SER A 186 12.70 7.93 9.54
N VAL A 187 12.68 8.19 10.83
CA VAL A 187 11.60 7.84 11.76
C VAL A 187 11.11 9.10 12.43
N ARG A 188 9.82 9.16 12.78
CA ARG A 188 9.26 10.24 13.59
C ARG A 188 8.33 9.72 14.67
N ARG A 189 8.27 10.48 15.75
CA ARG A 189 7.34 10.32 16.86
C ARG A 189 6.35 11.48 16.84
N LEU A 190 5.07 11.17 16.77
CA LEU A 190 3.97 12.14 16.81
C LEU A 190 3.27 12.03 18.17
N GLN A 191 3.22 13.13 18.92
CA GLN A 191 2.37 13.19 20.11
C GLN A 191 0.91 13.40 19.67
N GLN A 192 -0.02 12.62 20.23
CA GLN A 192 -1.46 12.72 19.99
C GLN A 192 -2.18 13.32 21.20
#